data_AF-A0A847E948-F1
#
_entry.id   AF-A0A847E948-F1
#
_cell.length_a   1.000
_cell.length_b   1.000
_cell.length_c   1.000
_cell.angle_alpha   90.00
_cell.angle_beta   90.00
_cell.angle_gamma   90.00
#
_symmetry.space_group_name_H-M   'P 1'
#
loop_
_entity.id
_entity.type
_entity.pdbx_description
1 polymer ?
#
loop_
_entity_poly.entity_id
_entity_poly.type
_entity_poly.pdbx_seq_one_letter_code
_entity_poly.pdbx_strand_id
1 'polypeptide(L)'
;MLFIQLKDSKEIQKSLISDREVNIRYIEKVIRVYEAIDQFYSRYSCPTKRDIDLAEINRKMIREWKSNLDVARKRLAQAEREYNNKYGESRGGFDGNLAIKWSEEQ
;
A
#
# COMPACT_ATOMS: atom_id res chain seq x y z
N MET A 1 -28.78 24.31 -6.43
CA MET A 1 -27.73 23.69 -7.26
C MET A 1 -26.39 24.01 -6.60
N LEU A 2 -25.74 23.05 -5.95
CA LEU A 2 -24.50 23.26 -5.18
C LEU A 2 -23.31 23.23 -6.15
N PHE A 3 -22.81 24.41 -6.51
CA PHE A 3 -21.54 24.56 -7.22
C PHE A 3 -20.41 24.35 -6.21
N ILE A 4 -19.95 23.11 -6.06
CA ILE A 4 -18.67 22.83 -5.42
C ILE A 4 -17.62 23.52 -6.31
N GLN A 5 -16.91 24.51 -5.77
CA GLN A 5 -15.91 25.23 -6.53
C GLN A 5 -14.79 24.25 -6.95
N LEU A 6 -14.21 24.44 -8.14
CA LEU A 6 -13.12 23.60 -8.67
C LEU A 6 -11.96 23.40 -7.67
N LYS A 7 -11.72 24.42 -6.82
CA LYS A 7 -10.72 24.40 -5.74
C LYS A 7 -11.04 23.36 -4.65
N ASP A 8 -12.31 23.28 -4.25
CA ASP A 8 -12.78 22.30 -3.26
C ASP A 8 -12.72 20.88 -3.84
N SER A 9 -13.11 20.73 -5.11
CA SER A 9 -13.01 19.45 -5.82
C SER A 9 -11.57 18.93 -5.89
N LYS A 10 -10.60 19.82 -6.12
CA LYS A 10 -9.18 19.48 -6.19
C LYS A 10 -8.63 19.04 -4.82
N GLU A 11 -8.97 19.76 -3.76
CA GLU A 11 -8.53 19.41 -2.39
C GLU A 11 -9.18 18.12 -1.88
N ILE A 12 -10.45 17.87 -2.21
CA ILE A 12 -11.10 16.59 -1.90
C ILE A 12 -10.36 15.41 -2.55
N GLN A 13 -10.00 15.53 -3.84
CA GLN A 13 -9.27 14.47 -4.53
C GLN A 13 -7.86 14.26 -3.95
N LYS A 14 -7.19 15.33 -3.51
CA LYS A 14 -5.94 15.20 -2.77
C LYS A 14 -6.14 14.45 -1.45
N SER A 15 -7.18 14.77 -0.67
CA SER A 15 -7.46 14.05 0.57
C SER A 15 -7.66 12.56 0.31
N LEU A 16 -8.46 12.20 -0.70
CA LEU A 16 -8.73 10.80 -1.06
C LEU A 16 -7.47 10.01 -1.46
N ILE A 17 -6.54 10.64 -2.17
CA ILE A 17 -5.23 10.03 -2.50
C ILE A 17 -4.42 9.81 -1.22
N SER A 18 -4.37 10.80 -0.33
CA SER A 18 -3.67 10.68 0.96
C SER A 18 -4.24 9.55 1.83
N ASP A 19 -5.57 9.40 1.87
CA ASP A 19 -6.22 8.30 2.59
C ASP A 19 -5.84 6.93 2.02
N ARG A 20 -5.71 6.83 0.69
CA ARG A 20 -5.23 5.60 0.02
C ARG A 20 -3.77 5.29 0.38
N GLU A 21 -2.91 6.28 0.47
CA GLU A 21 -1.52 6.09 0.94
C GLU A 21 -1.48 5.61 2.40
N VAL A 22 -2.30 6.20 3.28
CA VAL A 22 -2.43 5.74 4.68
C VAL A 22 -2.88 4.28 4.73
N ASN A 23 -3.85 3.90 3.90
CA ASN A 23 -4.32 2.52 3.81
C ASN A 23 -3.21 1.56 3.36
N ILE A 24 -2.41 1.93 2.34
CA ILE A 24 -1.24 1.14 1.92
C ILE A 24 -0.27 0.93 3.08
N ARG A 25 0.09 2.01 3.81
CA ARG A 25 0.98 1.92 4.98
C ARG A 25 0.40 1.04 6.08
N TYR A 26 -0.92 1.04 6.26
CA TYR A 26 -1.60 0.17 7.22
C TYR A 26 -1.50 -1.31 6.80
N ILE A 27 -1.80 -1.62 5.54
CA ILE A 27 -1.69 -2.98 5.00
C ILE A 27 -0.25 -3.51 5.16
N GLU A 28 0.75 -2.69 4.86
CA GLU A 28 2.17 -3.05 5.05
C GLU A 28 2.51 -3.37 6.51
N LYS A 29 1.95 -2.63 7.48
CA LYS A 29 2.13 -2.95 8.91
C LYS A 29 1.51 -4.29 9.28
N VAL A 30 0.31 -4.57 8.77
CA VAL A 30 -0.36 -5.87 9.00
C VAL A 30 0.46 -7.02 8.44
N ILE A 31 0.99 -6.88 7.22
CA ILE A 31 1.89 -7.89 6.62
C ILE A 31 3.11 -8.13 7.51
N ARG A 32 3.77 -7.06 7.99
CA ARG A 32 4.94 -7.19 8.89
C ARG A 32 4.63 -7.96 10.16
N VAL A 33 3.44 -7.77 10.75
CA VAL A 33 3.02 -8.53 11.94
C VAL A 33 2.90 -10.01 11.61
N TYR A 34 2.23 -10.36 10.52
CA TYR A 34 2.10 -11.76 10.11
C TYR A 34 3.45 -12.39 9.73
N GLU A 35 4.35 -11.63 9.09
CA GLU A 35 5.71 -12.08 8.78
C GLU A 35 6.55 -12.31 10.05
N ALA A 36 6.39 -11.48 11.08
CA ALA A 36 7.03 -11.70 12.38
C ALA A 36 6.52 -12.98 13.08
N ILE A 37 5.21 -13.24 12.98
CA ILE A 37 4.60 -14.49 13.46
C ILE A 37 5.11 -15.70 12.65
N ASP A 38 5.27 -15.56 11.33
CA ASP A 38 5.82 -16.61 10.48
C ASP A 38 7.26 -16.95 10.87
N GLN A 39 8.07 -15.92 11.16
CA GLN A 39 9.42 -16.09 11.66
C GLN A 39 9.45 -16.83 13.00
N PHE A 40 8.49 -16.54 13.90
CA PHE A 40 8.36 -17.29 15.15
C PHE A 40 8.13 -18.78 14.88
N TYR A 41 7.16 -19.14 14.03
CA TYR A 41 6.89 -20.54 13.68
C TYR A 41 8.03 -21.21 12.90
N SER A 42 8.87 -20.44 12.18
CA SER A 42 10.04 -20.99 11.50
C SER A 42 11.19 -21.35 12.45
N ARG A 43 11.30 -20.65 13.58
CA ARG A 43 12.40 -20.82 14.56
C ARG A 43 12.10 -21.86 15.62
N TYR A 44 10.84 -22.04 15.97
CA TYR A 44 10.41 -23.02 16.97
C TYR A 44 9.72 -24.18 16.25
N SER A 45 10.20 -25.41 16.51
CA SER A 45 9.57 -26.62 16.00
C SER A 45 8.13 -26.70 16.49
N CYS A 46 7.16 -26.58 15.58
CA CYS A 46 5.72 -26.73 15.83
C CYS A 46 5.41 -28.17 16.29
N PRO A 47 5.24 -28.44 17.59
CA PRO A 47 5.20 -29.80 18.09
C PRO A 47 3.82 -30.44 17.90
N THR A 48 2.78 -29.64 17.66
CA THR A 48 1.41 -30.14 17.49
C THR A 48 0.88 -29.87 16.09
N LYS A 49 -0.07 -30.71 15.65
CA LYS A 49 -0.83 -30.49 14.41
C LYS A 49 -1.50 -29.11 14.39
N ARG A 50 -2.01 -28.65 15.54
CA ARG A 50 -2.63 -27.33 15.68
C ARG A 50 -1.66 -26.20 15.34
N ASP A 51 -0.40 -26.30 15.77
CA ASP A 51 0.62 -25.28 15.50
C ASP A 51 1.01 -25.25 14.01
N ILE A 52 1.04 -26.43 13.37
CA ILE A 52 1.25 -26.55 11.92
C ILE A 52 0.10 -25.88 11.15
N ASP A 53 -1.15 -26.17 11.54
CA ASP A 53 -2.34 -25.59 10.92
C ASP A 53 -2.36 -24.06 11.08
N LEU A 54 -2.00 -23.55 12.28
CA LEU A 54 -1.90 -22.11 12.54
C LEU A 54 -0.80 -21.44 11.70
N ALA A 55 0.36 -22.08 11.56
CA ALA A 55 1.44 -21.57 10.71
C ALA A 55 1.03 -21.54 9.21
N GLU A 56 0.26 -22.52 8.76
CA GLU A 56 -0.29 -22.51 7.40
C GLU A 56 -1.33 -21.41 7.19
N ILE A 57 -2.24 -21.23 8.15
CA ILE A 57 -3.21 -20.11 8.15
C ILE A 57 -2.46 -18.77 8.11
N ASN A 58 -1.41 -18.60 8.92
CA ASN A 58 -0.58 -17.41 8.94
C ASN A 58 0.01 -17.10 7.55
N ARG A 59 0.63 -18.11 6.90
CA ARG A 59 1.18 -17.96 5.54
C ARG A 59 0.11 -17.67 4.50
N LYS A 60 -1.10 -18.22 4.65
CA LYS A 60 -2.24 -17.88 3.80
C LYS A 60 -2.63 -16.41 3.97
N MET A 61 -2.73 -15.90 5.20
CA MET A 61 -3.02 -14.49 5.47
C MET A 61 -1.96 -13.56 4.86
N ILE A 62 -0.67 -13.90 4.95
CA ILE A 62 0.40 -13.11 4.30
C ILE A 62 0.15 -12.98 2.79
N ARG A 63 -0.18 -14.08 2.11
CA ARG A 63 -0.47 -14.07 0.66
C ARG A 63 -1.69 -13.21 0.33
N GLU A 64 -2.76 -13.32 1.10
CA GLU A 64 -3.98 -12.52 0.91
C GLU A 64 -3.70 -11.03 1.11
N TRP A 65 -2.98 -10.66 2.18
CA TRP A 65 -2.63 -9.26 2.43
C TRP A 65 -1.67 -8.68 1.39
N LYS A 66 -0.71 -9.48 0.88
CA LYS A 66 0.15 -9.06 -0.24
C LYS A 66 -0.65 -8.83 -1.52
N SER A 67 -1.61 -9.70 -1.82
CA SER A 67 -2.53 -9.48 -2.95
C SER A 67 -3.35 -8.19 -2.78
N ASN A 68 -3.88 -7.94 -1.57
CA ASN A 68 -4.60 -6.72 -1.25
C ASN A 68 -3.72 -5.47 -1.38
N LEU A 69 -2.44 -5.56 -0.96
CA LEU A 69 -1.46 -4.47 -1.09
C LEU A 69 -1.23 -4.11 -2.56
N ASP A 70 -1.08 -5.10 -3.43
CA ASP A 70 -0.90 -4.86 -4.87
C ASP A 70 -2.11 -4.18 -5.50
N VAL A 71 -3.32 -4.61 -5.12
CA VAL A 71 -4.56 -3.96 -5.56
C VAL A 71 -4.64 -2.52 -5.05
N ALA A 72 -4.30 -2.28 -3.77
CA ALA A 72 -4.30 -0.94 -3.18
C ALA A 72 -3.30 0.00 -3.88
N ARG A 73 -2.09 -0.49 -4.17
CA ARG A 73 -1.06 0.25 -4.93
C ARG A 73 -1.52 0.60 -6.34
N LYS A 74 -2.13 -0.34 -7.07
CA LYS A 74 -2.71 -0.07 -8.40
C LYS A 74 -3.81 0.99 -8.34
N ARG A 75 -4.69 0.93 -7.33
CA ARG A 75 -5.75 1.92 -7.11
C ARG A 75 -5.22 3.30 -6.73
N LEU A 76 -4.11 3.38 -5.98
CA LEU A 76 -3.44 4.65 -5.70
C LEU A 76 -2.85 5.24 -6.98
N ALA A 77 -2.06 4.45 -7.73
CA ALA A 77 -1.46 4.90 -8.98
C ALA A 77 -2.50 5.36 -10.02
N GLN A 78 -3.65 4.67 -10.08
CA GLN A 78 -4.77 5.10 -10.92
C GLN A 78 -5.33 6.45 -10.45
N ALA A 79 -5.53 6.64 -9.15
CA ALA A 79 -6.03 7.89 -8.58
C ALA A 79 -5.12 9.08 -8.90
N GLU A 80 -3.81 8.87 -8.77
CA GLU A 80 -2.81 9.89 -9.05
C GLU A 80 -2.81 10.27 -10.55
N ARG A 81 -2.91 9.28 -11.44
CA ARG A 81 -3.05 9.53 -12.89
C ARG A 81 -4.32 10.30 -13.21
N GLU A 82 -5.46 9.91 -12.64
CA GLU A 82 -6.74 10.61 -12.84
C GLU A 82 -6.67 12.05 -12.33
N TYR A 83 -6.05 12.26 -11.17
CA TYR A 83 -5.81 13.59 -10.62
C TYR A 83 -4.94 14.44 -11.55
N ASN A 84 -3.79 13.91 -11.98
CA ASN A 84 -2.85 14.62 -12.84
C ASN A 84 -3.51 14.95 -14.20
N ASN A 85 -4.27 14.03 -14.78
CA ASN A 85 -5.00 14.25 -16.04
C ASN A 85 -6.08 15.33 -15.91
N LYS A 86 -6.77 15.40 -14.77
CA LYS A 86 -7.88 16.32 -14.55
C LYS A 86 -7.42 17.74 -14.20
N TYR A 87 -6.32 17.87 -13.46
CA TYR A 87 -5.86 19.15 -12.93
C TYR A 87 -4.55 19.65 -13.55
N GLY A 88 -3.94 18.89 -14.46
CA GLY A 88 -2.72 19.30 -15.19
C GLY A 88 -1.47 19.43 -14.32
N GLU A 89 -1.51 18.93 -13.08
CA GLU A 89 -0.42 19.02 -12.12
C GLU A 89 0.00 17.63 -11.68
N SER A 90 1.31 17.35 -11.70
CA SER A 90 1.87 16.30 -10.84
C SER A 90 1.66 16.75 -9.40
N ARG A 91 0.93 15.96 -8.61
CA ARG A 91 0.76 16.22 -7.17
C ARG A 91 2.05 15.94 -6.39
N GLY A 92 3.21 16.42 -6.85
CA GLY A 92 4.51 16.27 -6.18
C GLY A 92 4.61 14.95 -5.43
N GLY A 93 4.33 13.84 -6.15
CA GLY A 93 4.30 12.52 -5.54
C GLY A 93 5.65 12.22 -4.94
N PHE A 94 5.65 11.48 -3.84
CA PHE A 94 6.80 11.11 -3.02
C PHE A 94 7.97 10.46 -3.79
N ASP A 95 7.87 10.19 -5.10
CA ASP A 95 8.91 9.54 -5.91
C ASP A 95 9.08 10.11 -7.34
N GLY A 96 8.91 11.42 -7.54
CA GLY A 96 9.40 12.08 -8.77
C GLY A 96 10.93 12.23 -8.85
N ASN A 97 11.62 12.10 -7.72
CA ASN A 97 13.06 12.36 -7.58
C ASN A 97 13.90 11.16 -7.11
N LEU A 98 13.28 10.00 -6.85
CA LEU A 98 14.00 8.79 -6.42
C LEU A 98 14.34 7.85 -7.58
N ALA A 99 13.71 8.01 -8.74
CA ALA A 99 14.05 7.27 -9.96
C ALA A 99 15.23 7.88 -10.74
N ILE A 100 15.65 9.12 -10.47
CA ILE A 100 16.71 9.81 -11.23
C ILE A 100 18.10 9.68 -10.56
N LYS A 101 18.17 9.21 -9.30
CA LYS A 101 19.45 9.08 -8.58
C LYS A 101 20.15 7.72 -8.66
N TRP A 102 19.61 6.75 -9.40
CA TRP A 102 20.25 5.43 -9.56
C TRP A 102 21.00 5.24 -10.89
N SER A 103 21.22 6.31 -11.67
CA SER A 103 21.93 6.25 -12.95
C SER A 103 23.11 7.20 -13.09
N GLU A 104 23.59 7.81 -12.00
CA GLU A 104 24.81 8.63 -12.01
C GLU A 104 25.79 8.12 -10.95
N GLU A 105 26.24 6.87 -11.11
CA GLU A 105 27.45 6.36 -10.47
C GLU A 105 27.89 5.08 -11.20
N GLN A 106 28.36 5.24 -12.44
CA GLN A 106 29.40 4.41 -13.08
C GLN A 106 30.17 5.24 -14.11
#